data_AF-A0A0F7DC81-F1
#
_entry.id   AF-A0A0F7DC81-F1
#
_cell.length_a   1.000
_cell.length_b   1.000
_cell.length_c   1.000
_cell.angle_alpha   90.00
_cell.angle_beta   90.00
_cell.angle_gamma   90.00
#
_symmetry.space_group_name_H-M   'P 1'
#
loop_
_entity.id
_entity.type
_entity.pdbx_description
1 polymer ?
#
loop_
_entity_poly.entity_id
_entity_poly.type
_entity_poly.pdbx_seq_one_letter_code
_entity_poly.pdbx_strand_id
1 'polypeptide(L)'
;MQLVGLKGYSRYSDSKAFTLEEINRMDEAVVALNRVKEADELEKVCEKIRHEHVVLNELAAISRVSGKKKVTVSVGMNALNREDIRLYEELGAYAVVIPPELNHEVDGLKSKSLKIEVFGRAFVEMFYKGKCMLSAYSSGRSVKRDGECGMECARRWKVIYNGRAVAEVTFRPRLMHFSVDADLVKHETRQITKVGVMEYGAHNGNSQS
;
A
#
# COMPACT_ATOMS: atom_id res chain seq x y z
N MET A 1 -16.68 3.30 1.11
CA MET A 1 -16.07 2.44 0.06
C MET A 1 -15.20 1.35 0.69
N GLN A 2 -15.31 0.10 0.22
CA GLN A 2 -14.53 -1.02 0.73
C GLN A 2 -13.19 -1.15 0.01
N LEU A 3 -12.07 -1.34 0.74
CA LEU A 3 -10.78 -1.68 0.12
C LEU A 3 -10.63 -3.19 0.05
N VAL A 4 -10.50 -3.73 -1.16
CA VAL A 4 -10.42 -5.18 -1.42
C VAL A 4 -9.21 -5.53 -2.27
N GLY A 5 -8.68 -6.73 -2.07
CA GLY A 5 -7.60 -7.26 -2.90
C GLY A 5 -8.12 -8.13 -4.03
N LEU A 6 -7.60 -7.97 -5.24
CA LEU A 6 -7.80 -8.93 -6.33
C LEU A 6 -6.82 -10.10 -6.21
N LYS A 7 -7.35 -11.33 -6.23
CA LYS A 7 -6.56 -12.57 -6.14
C LYS A 7 -5.55 -12.65 -7.30
N GLY A 8 -4.29 -12.92 -6.97
CA GLY A 8 -3.15 -12.94 -7.89
C GLY A 8 -2.49 -11.57 -8.13
N TYR A 9 -3.11 -10.48 -7.67
CA TYR A 9 -2.67 -9.10 -7.93
C TYR A 9 -2.47 -8.27 -6.66
N SER A 10 -3.10 -8.63 -5.55
CA SER A 10 -3.05 -7.87 -4.30
C SER A 10 -2.03 -8.42 -3.30
N ARG A 11 -1.34 -7.53 -2.58
CA ARG A 11 -0.44 -7.89 -1.47
C ARG A 11 -1.15 -8.39 -0.20
N TYR A 12 -2.47 -8.55 -0.22
CA TYR A 12 -3.27 -8.90 0.97
C TYR A 12 -3.42 -10.42 1.20
N SER A 13 -2.57 -11.26 0.61
CA SER A 13 -2.69 -12.72 0.48
C SER A 13 -3.86 -13.17 -0.40
N ASP A 14 -3.64 -14.19 -1.24
CA ASP A 14 -4.68 -14.77 -2.09
C ASP A 14 -5.77 -15.50 -1.30
N SER A 15 -5.44 -15.97 -0.10
CA SER A 15 -6.43 -16.56 0.82
C SER A 15 -7.47 -15.54 1.33
N LYS A 16 -7.13 -14.24 1.30
CA LYS A 16 -7.97 -13.12 1.77
C LYS A 16 -8.34 -12.15 0.65
N ALA A 17 -8.01 -12.49 -0.59
CA ALA A 17 -8.40 -11.72 -1.76
C ALA A 17 -9.70 -12.28 -2.36
N PHE A 18 -10.33 -11.48 -3.22
CA PHE A 18 -11.53 -11.85 -3.97
C PHE A 18 -11.19 -12.14 -5.43
N THR A 19 -12.01 -12.94 -6.09
CA THR A 19 -11.96 -13.10 -7.55
C THR A 19 -12.50 -11.85 -8.23
N LEU A 20 -12.21 -11.69 -9.52
CA LEU A 20 -12.74 -10.58 -10.32
C LEU A 20 -14.27 -10.58 -10.35
N GLU A 21 -14.89 -11.77 -10.44
CA GLU A 21 -16.34 -11.92 -10.45
C GLU A 21 -16.97 -11.49 -9.12
N GLU A 22 -16.40 -11.93 -7.99
CA GLU A 22 -16.84 -11.50 -6.66
C GLU A 22 -16.74 -9.97 -6.51
N ILE A 23 -15.62 -9.38 -6.93
CA ILE A 23 -15.40 -7.92 -6.87
C ILE A 23 -16.43 -7.18 -7.71
N ASN A 24 -16.69 -7.61 -8.95
CA ASN A 24 -17.61 -6.92 -9.84
C ASN A 24 -19.08 -6.97 -9.37
N ARG A 25 -19.44 -7.95 -8.53
CA ARG A 25 -20.77 -8.05 -7.88
C ARG A 25 -20.92 -7.14 -6.64
N MET A 26 -19.84 -6.59 -6.09
CA MET A 26 -19.91 -5.65 -4.97
C MET A 26 -20.49 -4.31 -5.41
N ASP A 27 -21.15 -3.58 -4.52
CA ASP A 27 -21.75 -2.26 -4.82
C ASP A 27 -20.69 -1.22 -5.16
N GLU A 28 -19.71 -1.00 -4.28
CA GLU A 28 -18.64 -0.01 -4.43
C GLU A 28 -17.33 -0.49 -3.78
N ALA A 29 -16.24 -0.57 -4.54
CA ALA A 29 -14.94 -1.04 -4.04
C ALA A 29 -13.74 -0.27 -4.61
N VAL A 30 -12.70 -0.10 -3.79
CA VAL A 30 -11.34 0.19 -4.23
C VAL A 30 -10.60 -1.12 -4.40
N VAL A 31 -10.10 -1.38 -5.61
CA VAL A 31 -9.49 -2.66 -5.94
C VAL A 31 -7.96 -2.55 -5.93
N ALA A 32 -7.32 -3.30 -5.04
CA ALA A 32 -5.86 -3.33 -4.95
C ALA A 32 -5.24 -4.35 -5.94
N LEU A 33 -4.39 -3.84 -6.84
CA LEU A 33 -3.53 -4.60 -7.76
C LEU A 33 -2.07 -4.20 -7.55
N ASN A 34 -1.61 -4.29 -6.30
CA ASN A 34 -0.34 -3.73 -5.88
C ASN A 34 0.83 -4.74 -5.85
N ARG A 35 0.69 -5.94 -6.39
CA ARG A 35 1.83 -6.84 -6.68
C ARG A 35 2.63 -6.34 -7.89
N VAL A 36 3.86 -6.82 -7.99
CA VAL A 36 4.73 -6.58 -9.15
C VAL A 36 4.21 -7.43 -10.30
N LYS A 37 3.73 -6.75 -11.34
CA LYS A 37 3.13 -7.28 -12.57
C LYS A 37 3.54 -6.39 -13.73
N GLU A 38 3.45 -6.91 -14.94
CA GLU A 38 3.71 -6.11 -16.14
C GLU A 38 2.58 -5.09 -16.38
N ALA A 39 2.94 -3.95 -16.95
CA ALA A 39 2.00 -2.85 -17.18
C ALA A 39 0.81 -3.28 -18.05
N ASP A 40 1.08 -4.02 -19.14
CA ASP A 40 0.06 -4.52 -20.06
C ASP A 40 -0.91 -5.49 -19.38
N GLU A 41 -0.42 -6.31 -18.44
CA GLU A 41 -1.26 -7.23 -17.66
C GLU A 41 -2.19 -6.44 -16.74
N LEU A 42 -1.64 -5.45 -16.02
CA LEU A 42 -2.41 -4.61 -15.11
C LEU A 42 -3.48 -3.80 -15.85
N GLU A 43 -3.14 -3.21 -17.00
CA GLU A 43 -4.09 -2.44 -17.82
C GLU A 43 -5.28 -3.30 -18.27
N LYS A 44 -5.01 -4.49 -18.85
CA LYS A 44 -6.05 -5.42 -19.30
C LYS A 44 -6.96 -5.90 -18.17
N VAL A 45 -6.43 -6.05 -16.96
CA VAL A 45 -7.24 -6.46 -15.81
C VAL A 45 -8.05 -5.29 -15.28
N CYS A 46 -7.49 -4.07 -15.26
CA CYS A 46 -8.22 -2.86 -14.90
C CYS A 46 -9.43 -2.66 -15.82
N GLU A 47 -9.32 -2.89 -17.12
CA GLU A 47 -10.46 -2.78 -18.06
C GLU A 47 -11.63 -3.70 -17.71
N LYS A 48 -11.37 -4.85 -17.06
CA LYS A 48 -12.40 -5.80 -16.65
C LYS A 48 -12.99 -5.52 -15.26
N ILE A 49 -12.38 -4.62 -14.50
CA ILE A 49 -12.88 -4.20 -13.18
C ILE A 49 -13.97 -3.15 -13.39
N ARG A 50 -15.18 -3.43 -12.89
CA ARG A 50 -16.35 -2.55 -12.95
C ARG A 50 -16.13 -1.24 -12.18
N HIS A 51 -15.42 -1.33 -11.06
CA HIS A 51 -15.20 -0.20 -10.13
C HIS A 51 -14.26 0.86 -10.71
N GLU A 52 -14.51 2.12 -10.36
CA GLU A 52 -13.76 3.28 -10.85
C GLU A 52 -12.37 3.39 -10.21
N HIS A 53 -12.19 2.90 -8.98
CA HIS A 53 -10.99 3.16 -8.18
C HIS A 53 -10.11 1.91 -8.05
N VAL A 54 -8.84 2.03 -8.46
CA VAL A 54 -7.82 0.99 -8.35
C VAL A 54 -6.57 1.48 -7.62
N VAL A 55 -5.84 0.57 -6.97
CA VAL A 55 -4.54 0.84 -6.33
C VAL A 55 -3.46 0.08 -7.07
N LEU A 56 -2.51 0.79 -7.68
CA LEU A 56 -1.47 0.22 -8.56
C LEU A 56 -0.05 0.39 -7.98
N ASN A 57 0.85 -0.50 -8.38
CA ASN A 57 2.26 -0.50 -7.95
C ASN A 57 3.23 -0.71 -9.13
N GLU A 58 2.93 -0.10 -10.27
CA GLU A 58 3.75 -0.17 -11.48
C GLU A 58 3.61 1.18 -12.22
N LEU A 59 4.73 1.80 -12.60
CA LEU A 59 4.79 3.19 -13.05
C LEU A 59 4.08 3.40 -14.40
N ALA A 60 4.33 2.51 -15.36
CA ALA A 60 3.70 2.61 -16.68
C ALA A 60 2.20 2.31 -16.61
N ALA A 61 1.77 1.36 -15.79
CA ALA A 61 0.36 1.09 -15.54
C ALA A 61 -0.35 2.29 -14.91
N ILE A 62 0.29 2.98 -13.95
CA ILE A 62 -0.25 4.22 -13.37
C ILE A 62 -0.49 5.25 -14.48
N SER A 63 0.51 5.50 -15.33
CA SER A 63 0.39 6.44 -16.46
C SER A 63 -0.77 6.09 -17.41
N ARG A 64 -0.90 4.82 -17.80
CA ARG A 64 -1.88 4.38 -18.81
C ARG A 64 -3.32 4.30 -18.28
N VAL A 65 -3.48 3.98 -17.00
CA VAL A 65 -4.80 3.73 -16.39
C VAL A 65 -5.41 5.00 -15.80
N SER A 66 -4.59 5.98 -15.40
CA SER A 66 -5.06 7.20 -14.72
C SER A 66 -6.04 8.05 -15.54
N GLY A 67 -6.01 7.98 -16.88
CA GLY A 67 -7.00 8.63 -17.74
C GLY A 67 -8.35 7.90 -17.85
N LYS A 68 -8.44 6.66 -17.36
CA LYS A 68 -9.61 5.78 -17.47
C LYS A 68 -10.27 5.49 -16.11
N LYS A 69 -9.50 5.58 -15.02
CA LYS A 69 -9.88 5.19 -13.66
C LYS A 69 -9.20 6.09 -12.63
N LYS A 70 -9.78 6.19 -11.44
CA LYS A 70 -9.12 6.80 -10.27
C LYS A 70 -8.00 5.86 -9.82
N VAL A 71 -6.75 6.26 -10.02
CA VAL A 71 -5.57 5.47 -9.60
C VAL A 71 -5.01 6.02 -8.30
N THR A 72 -5.01 5.21 -7.25
CA THR A 72 -4.16 5.44 -6.07
C THR A 72 -2.81 4.77 -6.28
N VAL A 73 -1.74 5.53 -6.16
CA VAL A 73 -0.37 5.03 -6.17
C VAL A 73 -0.09 4.31 -4.85
N SER A 74 0.12 3.00 -4.92
CA SER A 74 0.39 2.13 -3.77
C SER A 74 1.61 2.57 -2.96
N VAL A 75 1.57 2.33 -1.63
CA VAL A 75 2.70 2.59 -0.72
C VAL A 75 4.02 1.94 -1.17
N GLY A 76 3.95 0.86 -1.94
CA GLY A 76 5.14 0.18 -2.47
C GLY A 76 5.80 0.87 -3.67
N MET A 77 5.23 1.96 -4.17
CA MET A 77 5.90 2.90 -5.07
C MET A 77 6.72 3.93 -4.29
N ASN A 78 6.55 3.99 -2.97
CA ASN A 78 7.37 4.75 -2.04
C ASN A 78 7.54 6.22 -2.46
N ALA A 79 6.43 6.98 -2.44
CA ALA A 79 6.50 8.43 -2.44
C ALA A 79 7.11 8.90 -1.11
N LEU A 80 8.37 9.32 -1.14
CA LEU A 80 9.15 9.70 0.04
C LEU A 80 9.43 11.21 0.10
N ASN A 81 9.25 11.93 -0.99
CA ASN A 81 9.52 13.36 -1.08
C ASN A 81 8.55 14.04 -2.07
N ARG A 82 8.65 15.38 -2.17
CA ARG A 82 7.79 16.19 -3.05
C ARG A 82 7.97 15.88 -4.54
N GLU A 83 9.16 15.52 -4.99
CA GLU A 83 9.41 15.21 -6.40
C GLU A 83 8.74 13.89 -6.81
N ASP A 84 8.72 12.90 -5.92
CA ASP A 84 7.96 11.66 -6.15
C ASP A 84 6.46 11.98 -6.34
N ILE A 85 5.91 12.84 -5.47
CA ILE A 85 4.50 13.24 -5.49
C ILE A 85 4.18 14.00 -6.78
N ARG A 86 5.05 14.94 -7.17
CA ARG A 86 4.94 15.67 -8.43
C ARG A 86 4.96 14.74 -9.64
N LEU A 87 5.85 13.76 -9.66
CA LEU A 87 5.88 12.77 -10.74
C LEU A 87 4.55 12.01 -10.83
N TYR A 88 3.99 11.55 -9.71
CA TYR A 88 2.70 10.85 -9.73
C TYR A 88 1.53 11.76 -10.16
N GLU A 89 1.58 13.04 -9.81
CA GLU A 89 0.63 14.05 -10.29
C GLU A 89 0.73 14.23 -11.81
N GLU A 90 1.94 14.34 -12.36
CA GLU A 90 2.19 14.42 -13.82
C GLU A 90 1.72 13.16 -14.57
N LEU A 91 1.75 11.99 -13.92
CA LEU A 91 1.20 10.75 -14.45
C LEU A 91 -0.33 10.65 -14.37
N GLY A 92 -1.00 11.66 -13.81
CA GLY A 92 -2.46 11.76 -13.71
C GLY A 92 -3.07 11.00 -12.54
N ALA A 93 -2.27 10.56 -11.56
CA ALA A 93 -2.79 9.80 -10.42
C ALA A 93 -3.85 10.59 -9.64
N TYR A 94 -4.81 9.87 -9.06
CA TYR A 94 -5.86 10.45 -8.22
C TYR A 94 -5.40 10.66 -6.77
N ALA A 95 -4.64 9.70 -6.25
CA ALA A 95 -4.07 9.78 -4.90
C ALA A 95 -2.74 9.05 -4.80
N VAL A 96 -1.97 9.35 -3.76
CA VAL A 96 -0.72 8.65 -3.43
C VAL A 96 -0.67 8.27 -1.98
N VAL A 97 -0.19 7.05 -1.69
CA VAL A 97 -0.04 6.58 -0.32
C VAL A 97 1.33 6.93 0.23
N ILE A 98 1.36 7.67 1.33
CA ILE A 98 2.56 7.97 2.10
C ILE A 98 2.86 6.82 3.08
N PRO A 99 4.10 6.32 3.15
CA PRO A 99 4.49 5.34 4.16
C PRO A 99 4.28 5.88 5.59
N PRO A 100 3.82 5.06 6.55
CA PRO A 100 3.54 5.53 7.92
C PRO A 100 4.76 6.08 8.64
N GLU A 101 5.97 5.67 8.22
CA GLU A 101 7.22 6.21 8.74
C GLU A 101 7.37 7.72 8.46
N LEU A 102 6.69 8.25 7.43
CA LEU A 102 6.69 9.67 7.03
C LEU A 102 5.40 10.42 7.41
N ASN A 103 4.51 9.82 8.18
CA ASN A 103 3.24 10.46 8.58
C ASN A 103 3.45 11.81 9.27
N HIS A 104 4.55 11.97 10.00
CA HIS A 104 4.89 13.22 10.71
C HIS A 104 5.38 14.34 9.77
N GLU A 105 5.69 14.03 8.51
CA GLU A 105 6.17 14.98 7.50
C GLU A 105 5.10 15.30 6.45
N VAL A 106 3.88 14.76 6.59
CA VAL A 106 2.86 14.78 5.53
C VAL A 106 2.42 16.18 5.12
N ASP A 107 2.42 17.15 6.05
CA ASP A 107 2.08 18.54 5.73
C ASP A 107 3.07 19.14 4.73
N GLY A 108 4.33 18.71 4.82
CA GLY A 108 5.38 19.02 3.87
C GLY A 108 5.25 18.30 2.54
N LEU A 109 4.28 17.41 2.36
CA LEU A 109 4.08 16.58 1.17
C LEU A 109 2.73 16.85 0.46
N LYS A 110 1.87 17.69 1.04
CA LYS A 110 0.55 18.04 0.46
C LYS A 110 0.70 18.61 -0.97
N SER A 111 -0.15 18.12 -1.88
CA SER A 111 -0.33 18.64 -3.25
C SER A 111 -1.74 19.24 -3.40
N LYS A 112 -1.91 20.15 -4.36
CA LYS A 112 -3.22 20.75 -4.67
C LYS A 112 -4.07 19.86 -5.58
N SER A 113 -3.45 19.04 -6.42
CA SER A 113 -4.16 18.25 -7.45
C SER A 113 -4.11 16.75 -7.19
N LEU A 114 -3.15 16.28 -6.38
CA LEU A 114 -3.01 14.88 -6.01
C LEU A 114 -3.35 14.68 -4.53
N LYS A 115 -4.33 13.79 -4.24
CA LYS A 115 -4.73 13.51 -2.86
C LYS A 115 -3.67 12.71 -2.12
N ILE A 116 -3.48 13.04 -0.84
CA ILE A 116 -2.56 12.33 0.04
C ILE A 116 -3.32 11.32 0.90
N GLU A 117 -2.95 10.04 0.77
CA GLU A 117 -3.45 8.94 1.59
C GLU A 117 -2.42 8.54 2.65
N VAL A 118 -2.80 8.56 3.92
CA VAL A 118 -1.95 8.16 5.06
C VAL A 118 -2.50 6.94 5.78
N PHE A 119 -1.66 6.36 6.65
CA PHE A 119 -2.10 5.31 7.55
C PHE A 119 -2.49 5.90 8.91
N GLY A 120 -3.76 5.81 9.30
CA GLY A 120 -4.20 6.13 10.68
C GLY A 120 -3.89 5.00 11.67
N ARG A 121 -3.72 3.78 11.18
CA ARG A 121 -3.34 2.60 11.95
C ARG A 121 -2.48 1.69 11.08
N ALA A 122 -1.26 1.36 11.51
CA ALA A 122 -0.34 0.51 10.75
C ALA A 122 0.68 -0.19 11.63
N PHE A 123 1.19 -1.33 11.16
CA PHE A 123 2.41 -1.90 11.71
C PHE A 123 3.61 -1.15 11.12
N VAL A 124 4.31 -0.35 11.91
CA VAL A 124 5.58 0.29 11.49
C VAL A 124 6.69 -0.75 11.50
N GLU A 125 7.42 -0.84 10.39
CA GLU A 125 8.41 -1.89 10.10
C GLU A 125 9.84 -1.30 10.13
N MET A 126 10.86 -2.16 10.03
CA MET A 126 12.27 -1.69 9.98
C MET A 126 12.61 -0.89 8.72
N PHE A 127 11.91 -1.16 7.61
CA PHE A 127 12.06 -0.44 6.36
C PHE A 127 10.82 0.39 6.11
N TYR A 128 10.95 1.46 5.31
CA TYR A 128 9.80 2.14 4.72
C TYR A 128 8.81 1.12 4.16
N LYS A 129 7.55 1.27 4.55
CA LYS A 129 6.51 0.32 4.17
C LYS A 129 6.48 0.12 2.66
N GLY A 130 6.45 -1.15 2.25
CA GLY A 130 6.49 -1.51 0.83
C GLY A 130 7.89 -1.62 0.21
N LYS A 131 8.99 -1.31 0.93
CA LYS A 131 10.37 -1.57 0.46
C LYS A 131 10.95 -2.93 0.84
N CYS A 132 10.37 -3.63 1.82
CA CYS A 132 10.92 -4.88 2.36
C CYS A 132 11.18 -5.94 1.26
N MET A 133 12.41 -6.47 1.26
CA MET A 133 12.85 -7.63 0.47
C MET A 133 13.32 -8.80 1.34
N LEU A 134 13.25 -8.66 2.66
CA LEU A 134 13.83 -9.61 3.61
C LEU A 134 13.22 -11.00 3.48
N SER A 135 11.89 -11.12 3.33
CA SER A 135 11.23 -12.41 3.13
C SER A 135 11.67 -13.12 1.84
N ALA A 136 11.87 -12.36 0.76
CA ALA A 136 12.31 -12.89 -0.52
C ALA A 136 13.74 -13.43 -0.40
N TYR A 137 14.62 -12.66 0.24
CA TYR A 137 16.01 -13.05 0.44
C TYR A 137 16.15 -14.25 1.39
N SER A 138 15.44 -14.24 2.52
CA SER A 138 15.63 -15.24 3.57
C SER A 138 14.86 -16.55 3.34
N SER A 139 13.74 -16.52 2.60
CA SER A 139 12.85 -17.68 2.49
C SER A 139 12.30 -17.92 1.08
N GLY A 140 12.72 -17.13 0.09
CA GLY A 140 12.20 -17.19 -1.28
C GLY A 140 10.78 -16.63 -1.46
N ARG A 141 10.10 -16.18 -0.40
CA ARG A 141 8.73 -15.66 -0.44
C ARG A 141 8.69 -14.13 -0.47
N SER A 142 8.05 -13.56 -1.47
CA SER A 142 7.97 -12.11 -1.67
C SER A 142 6.55 -11.59 -1.49
N VAL A 143 6.32 -10.73 -0.50
CA VAL A 143 5.05 -9.97 -0.39
C VAL A 143 4.72 -9.26 -1.71
N LYS A 144 5.75 -8.79 -2.42
CA LYS A 144 5.58 -8.02 -3.65
C LYS A 144 5.14 -8.88 -4.84
N ARG A 145 5.47 -10.17 -4.88
CA ARG A 145 5.11 -11.09 -5.99
C ARG A 145 4.06 -12.12 -5.59
N ASP A 146 4.19 -12.69 -4.40
CA ASP A 146 3.36 -13.77 -3.87
C ASP A 146 2.24 -13.26 -2.96
N GLY A 147 2.34 -12.02 -2.48
CA GLY A 147 1.35 -11.41 -1.58
C GLY A 147 1.39 -11.91 -0.14
N GLU A 148 2.47 -12.58 0.25
CA GLU A 148 2.64 -13.14 1.59
C GLU A 148 3.89 -12.61 2.31
N CYS A 149 3.69 -12.12 3.53
CA CYS A 149 4.78 -11.73 4.43
C CYS A 149 5.20 -12.93 5.28
N GLY A 150 6.48 -13.32 5.19
CA GLY A 150 7.04 -14.38 6.04
C GLY A 150 7.33 -13.94 7.48
N MET A 151 7.13 -12.65 7.81
CA MET A 151 7.44 -12.06 9.11
C MET A 151 8.91 -12.28 9.54
N GLU A 152 9.82 -12.36 8.57
CA GLU A 152 11.25 -12.62 8.80
C GLU A 152 11.91 -11.56 9.72
N CYS A 153 11.43 -10.32 9.65
CA CYS A 153 11.89 -9.23 10.52
C CYS A 153 11.58 -9.47 12.01
N ALA A 154 10.53 -10.23 12.32
CA ALA A 154 10.12 -10.54 13.69
C ALA A 154 10.89 -11.72 14.31
N ARG A 155 11.79 -12.36 13.55
CA ARG A 155 12.69 -13.40 14.08
C ARG A 155 13.74 -12.77 15.00
N ARG A 156 14.41 -13.63 15.78
CA ARG A 156 15.63 -13.26 16.52
C ARG A 156 16.82 -13.47 15.60
N TRP A 157 17.65 -12.44 15.47
CA TRP A 157 18.82 -12.41 14.60
C TRP A 157 20.08 -12.28 15.43
N LYS A 158 21.07 -13.13 15.17
CA LYS A 158 22.39 -13.03 15.78
C LYS A 158 23.32 -12.29 14.82
N VAL A 159 23.89 -11.18 15.25
CA VAL A 159 24.85 -10.40 14.46
C VAL A 159 26.25 -10.95 14.71
N ILE A 160 26.89 -11.43 13.64
CA ILE A 160 28.25 -11.97 13.69
C ILE A 160 29.18 -10.97 13.00
N TYR A 161 30.23 -10.54 13.70
CA TYR A 161 31.29 -9.72 13.16
C TYR A 161 32.63 -10.36 13.51
N ASN A 162 33.50 -10.57 12.51
CA ASN A 162 34.78 -11.28 12.66
C ASN A 162 34.66 -12.61 13.40
N GLY A 163 33.65 -13.42 13.03
CA GLY A 163 33.39 -14.74 13.63
C GLY A 163 32.85 -14.71 15.07
N ARG A 164 32.63 -13.53 15.65
CA ARG A 164 32.12 -13.38 17.02
C ARG A 164 30.71 -12.82 17.01
N ALA A 165 29.90 -13.31 17.94
CA ALA A 165 28.60 -12.73 18.22
C ALA A 165 28.78 -11.36 18.88
N VAL A 166 28.29 -10.31 18.23
CA VAL A 166 28.38 -8.94 18.75
C VAL A 166 27.04 -8.38 19.21
N ALA A 167 25.93 -8.94 18.72
CA ALA A 167 24.59 -8.57 19.18
C ALA A 167 23.56 -9.68 18.89
N GLU A 168 22.44 -9.64 19.61
CA GLU A 168 21.19 -10.30 19.25
C GLU A 168 20.12 -9.21 19.09
N VAL A 169 19.44 -9.20 17.94
CA VAL A 169 18.48 -8.15 17.57
C VAL A 169 17.18 -8.75 17.05
N THR A 170 16.10 -7.98 17.15
CA THR A 170 14.82 -8.29 16.50
C THR A 170 14.23 -7.01 15.96
N PHE A 171 13.56 -7.11 14.82
CA PHE A 171 12.98 -5.99 14.10
C PHE A 171 11.46 -6.12 14.03
N ARG A 172 10.89 -6.57 15.15
CA ARG A 172 9.46 -6.85 15.26
C ARG A 172 8.65 -5.59 14.92
N PRO A 173 7.74 -5.65 13.94
CA PRO A 173 6.87 -4.53 13.61
C PRO A 173 6.06 -4.09 14.83
N ARG A 174 5.85 -2.78 14.98
CA ARG A 174 5.05 -2.20 16.08
C ARG A 174 3.74 -1.69 15.52
N LEU A 175 2.62 -2.11 16.11
CA LEU A 175 1.33 -1.51 15.78
C LEU A 175 1.30 -0.08 16.33
N MET A 176 1.06 0.89 15.46
CA MET A 176 0.95 2.30 15.79
C MET A 176 -0.38 2.86 15.30
N HIS A 177 -0.87 3.85 16.04
CA HIS A 177 -2.00 4.70 15.66
C HIS A 177 -1.48 6.11 15.45
N PHE A 178 -2.02 6.79 14.45
CA PHE A 178 -1.60 8.10 14.02
C PHE A 178 -2.84 9.00 13.95
N SER A 179 -2.73 10.18 14.54
CA SER A 179 -3.69 11.27 14.32
C SER A 179 -3.01 12.24 13.36
N VAL A 180 -3.43 12.20 12.09
CA VAL A 180 -2.78 12.92 11.00
C VAL A 180 -3.88 13.48 10.10
N ASP A 181 -3.77 14.77 9.79
CA ASP A 181 -4.67 15.42 8.84
C ASP A 181 -4.22 15.16 7.40
N ALA A 182 -5.04 14.40 6.66
CA ALA A 182 -4.80 14.04 5.28
C ALA A 182 -6.13 13.89 4.53
N ASP A 183 -6.06 13.88 3.19
CA ASP A 183 -7.23 13.74 2.32
C ASP A 183 -7.93 12.39 2.52
N LEU A 184 -7.12 11.33 2.66
CA LEU A 184 -7.58 9.95 2.83
C LEU A 184 -6.84 9.29 3.98
N VAL A 185 -7.57 8.59 4.85
CA VAL A 185 -6.98 7.82 5.94
C VAL A 185 -7.33 6.36 5.75
N LYS A 186 -6.33 5.48 5.85
CA LYS A 186 -6.56 4.04 5.83
C LYS A 186 -6.07 3.35 7.08
N HIS A 187 -6.78 2.28 7.41
CA HIS A 187 -6.40 1.41 8.51
C HIS A 187 -5.87 0.10 7.96
N GLU A 188 -4.61 -0.17 8.29
CA GLU A 188 -3.95 -1.40 7.93
C GLU A 188 -4.61 -2.58 8.67
N THR A 189 -5.39 -3.35 7.91
CA THR A 189 -5.91 -4.65 8.35
C THR A 189 -5.21 -5.80 7.62
N ARG A 190 -4.08 -5.49 6.94
CA ARG A 190 -3.34 -6.40 6.04
C ARG A 190 -3.16 -7.77 6.68
N GLN A 191 -3.47 -8.81 5.92
CA GLN A 191 -3.35 -10.20 6.35
C GLN A 191 -4.13 -10.55 7.63
N ILE A 192 -5.02 -9.70 8.13
CA ILE A 192 -5.89 -9.98 9.29
C ILE A 192 -7.30 -10.23 8.76
N THR A 193 -7.87 -9.29 8.01
CA THR A 193 -9.25 -9.37 7.46
C THR A 193 -9.26 -9.47 5.92
N LYS A 194 -10.41 -9.86 5.35
CA LYS A 194 -10.65 -9.90 3.89
C LYS A 194 -10.94 -8.50 3.29
N VAL A 195 -11.42 -7.58 4.12
CA VAL A 195 -11.82 -6.21 3.74
C VAL A 195 -11.07 -5.19 4.59
N GLY A 196 -10.51 -4.17 3.93
CA GLY A 196 -9.89 -3.01 4.57
C GLY A 196 -10.82 -1.79 4.59
N VAL A 197 -10.42 -0.78 5.37
CA VAL A 197 -11.17 0.47 5.55
C VAL A 197 -10.37 1.64 5.02
N MET A 198 -11.02 2.46 4.18
CA MET A 198 -10.55 3.76 3.71
C MET A 198 -11.62 4.79 4.05
N GLU A 199 -11.21 5.86 4.73
CA GLU A 199 -12.06 6.95 5.20
C GLU A 199 -11.65 8.25 4.51
N TYR A 200 -12.64 9.05 4.11
CA TYR A 200 -12.43 10.34 3.45
C TYR A 200 -12.38 11.46 4.49
N GLY A 201 -11.20 12.06 4.67
CA GLY A 201 -10.95 13.20 5.55
C GLY A 201 -11.12 12.93 7.04
N ALA A 202 -10.15 13.34 7.86
CA ALA A 202 -10.38 13.52 9.31
C ALA A 202 -11.30 14.74 9.58
N HIS A 203 -11.38 15.69 8.62
CA HIS A 203 -12.17 16.92 8.72
C HIS A 203 -13.00 17.22 7.45
N ASN A 204 -13.82 16.27 6.99
CA ASN A 204 -14.86 16.57 5.99
C ASN A 204 -16.21 16.79 6.67
N GLY A 205 -16.48 18.02 7.14
CA GLY A 205 -17.81 18.63 7.33
C GLY A 205 -18.83 17.98 8.27
N ASN A 206 -18.61 16.75 8.76
CA ASN A 206 -19.55 15.98 9.58
C ASN A 206 -18.96 15.51 10.92
N SER A 207 -17.77 16.00 11.30
CA SER A 207 -17.11 15.59 12.53
C SER A 207 -17.36 16.62 13.64
N GLN A 208 -18.45 16.46 14.39
CA GLN A 208 -18.44 16.84 15.82
C GLN A 208 -17.83 15.65 16.60
N SER A 209 -16.52 15.70 16.81
CA SER A 209 -15.81 15.00 17.88
C SER A 209 -14.39 15.55 17.98
#